data_AF-A0A1B6M5Y4-F1
#
_entry.id   AF-A0A1B6M5Y4-F1
#
_cell.length_a   1.000
_cell.length_b   1.000
_cell.length_c   1.000
_cell.angle_alpha   90.00
_cell.angle_beta   90.00
_cell.angle_gamma   90.00
#
_symmetry.space_group_name_H-M   'P 1'
#
loop_
_entity.id
_entity.type
_entity.pdbx_description
1 polymer ?
#
loop_
_entity_poly.entity_id
_entity_poly.type
_entity_poly.pdbx_seq_one_letter_code
_entity_poly.pdbx_strand_id
1 'polypeptide(L)'
;SKTFEHVPSEIGAEEAEEVGVEHLLRDIKDTTVGTLSQRLTNQLLGLKGLHLQLQDMRDYLLQVVEGKLPINHQIVYQLQDIFNLLPDIGHGNFTDSLYVKTNDQMLVVYLAALIRSIIALHNLINNKLSNRDAEKKEGKKEEKPVVKEEEAKKEVKAK
;
A
#
# COMPACT_ATOMS: atom_id res chain seq x y z
N SER A 1 8.20 46.43 -12.88
CA SER A 1 8.16 45.83 -11.53
C SER A 1 8.69 44.41 -11.65
N LYS A 2 9.64 43.98 -10.81
CA LYS A 2 10.10 42.58 -10.80
C LYS A 2 9.23 41.82 -9.79
N THR A 3 8.46 40.87 -10.28
CA THR A 3 7.64 39.97 -9.47
C THR A 3 8.31 38.61 -9.37
N PHE A 4 8.13 37.92 -8.26
CA PHE A 4 8.59 36.53 -8.12
C PHE A 4 7.61 35.60 -8.82
N GLU A 5 8.12 34.66 -9.59
CA GLU A 5 7.34 33.58 -10.20
C GLU A 5 7.55 32.29 -9.40
N HIS A 6 6.48 31.51 -9.28
CA HIS A 6 6.55 30.23 -8.60
C HIS A 6 7.30 29.22 -9.47
N VAL A 7 8.34 28.61 -8.89
CA VAL A 7 9.07 27.48 -9.48
C VAL A 7 8.67 26.22 -8.73
N PRO A 8 8.21 25.15 -9.42
CA PRO A 8 7.95 23.86 -8.78
C PRO A 8 9.17 23.40 -7.99
N SER A 9 8.95 22.98 -6.75
CA SER A 9 10.01 22.55 -5.84
C SER A 9 9.64 21.21 -5.23
N GLU A 10 10.63 20.33 -5.13
CA GLU A 10 10.54 19.05 -4.44
C GLU A 10 11.78 18.87 -3.57
N ILE A 11 11.62 18.16 -2.45
CA ILE A 11 12.72 17.82 -1.56
C ILE A 11 13.22 16.44 -1.98
N GLY A 12 14.36 16.40 -2.66
CA GLY A 12 15.11 15.18 -2.90
C GLY A 12 16.07 14.87 -1.74
N ALA A 13 16.75 13.73 -1.83
CA ALA A 13 17.84 13.36 -0.93
C ALA A 13 18.93 12.63 -1.71
N GLU A 14 20.20 12.84 -1.33
CA GLU A 14 21.32 11.99 -1.77
C GLU A 14 21.43 10.73 -0.88
N GLU A 15 22.13 9.68 -1.32
CA GLU A 15 22.21 8.39 -0.59
C GLU A 15 22.65 8.56 0.87
N ALA A 16 23.63 9.43 1.14
CA ALA A 16 24.08 9.71 2.51
C ALA A 16 22.99 10.39 3.36
N GLU A 17 22.18 11.25 2.75
CA GLU A 17 21.08 11.96 3.41
C GLU A 17 19.89 11.03 3.65
N GLU A 18 19.57 10.16 2.68
CA GLU A 18 18.50 9.17 2.80
C GLU A 18 18.75 8.24 3.98
N VAL A 19 19.95 7.67 4.10
CA VAL A 19 20.32 6.80 5.24
C VAL A 19 20.23 7.54 6.57
N GLY A 20 20.64 8.82 6.59
CA GLY A 20 20.52 9.68 7.77
C GLY A 20 19.06 9.90 8.18
N VAL A 21 18.20 10.24 7.22
CA VAL A 21 16.76 10.48 7.44
C VAL A 21 16.05 9.19 7.85
N GLU A 22 16.35 8.06 7.21
CA GLU A 22 15.76 6.76 7.58
C GLU A 22 16.12 6.34 9.00
N HIS A 23 17.36 6.62 9.43
CA HIS A 23 17.77 6.37 10.81
C HIS A 23 16.96 7.21 11.80
N LEU A 24 16.78 8.50 11.52
CA LEU A 24 16.03 9.42 12.37
C LEU A 24 14.53 9.11 12.43
N LEU A 25 13.97 8.59 11.35
CA LEU A 25 12.53 8.32 11.22
C LEU A 25 12.14 6.89 11.59
N ARG A 26 13.07 6.06 12.11
CA ARG A 26 12.81 4.66 12.44
C ARG A 26 11.59 4.44 13.35
N ASP A 27 11.35 5.34 14.29
CA ASP A 27 10.27 5.22 15.27
C ASP A 27 8.92 5.78 14.76
N ILE A 28 8.91 6.47 13.62
CA ILE A 28 7.74 7.16 13.06
C ILE A 28 7.31 6.54 11.73
N LYS A 29 8.26 6.06 10.92
CA LYS A 29 8.02 5.50 9.59
C LYS A 29 7.51 4.07 9.71
N ASP A 30 6.22 3.89 9.46
CA ASP A 30 5.60 2.57 9.42
C ASP A 30 5.93 1.87 8.08
N THR A 31 7.03 1.11 8.05
CA THR A 31 7.47 0.34 6.88
C THR A 31 6.60 -0.89 6.61
N THR A 32 5.63 -1.19 7.49
CA THR A 32 4.71 -2.32 7.33
C THR A 32 3.49 -1.98 6.46
N VAL A 33 3.34 -0.73 6.04
CA VAL A 33 2.24 -0.27 5.20
C VAL A 33 2.34 -0.95 3.83
N GLY A 34 1.39 -1.85 3.55
CA GLY A 34 1.31 -2.53 2.27
C GLY A 34 1.14 -1.56 1.09
N THR A 35 1.55 -2.00 -0.09
CA THR A 35 1.50 -1.20 -1.33
C THR A 35 0.11 -0.65 -1.65
N LEU A 36 -0.96 -1.37 -1.30
CA LEU A 36 -2.34 -0.92 -1.47
C LEU A 36 -2.66 0.28 -0.57
N SER A 37 -2.29 0.20 0.71
CA SER A 37 -2.54 1.27 1.68
C SER A 37 -1.81 2.55 1.29
N GLN A 38 -0.57 2.44 0.81
CA GLN A 38 0.18 3.60 0.30
C GLN A 38 -0.52 4.25 -0.91
N ARG A 39 -0.99 3.45 -1.87
CA ARG A 39 -1.75 3.96 -3.03
C ARG A 39 -3.04 4.66 -2.63
N LEU A 40 -3.78 4.12 -1.67
CA LEU A 40 -5.01 4.72 -1.16
C LEU A 40 -4.71 6.06 -0.48
N THR A 41 -3.67 6.12 0.35
CA THR A 41 -3.22 7.36 0.98
C THR A 41 -2.84 8.41 -0.06
N ASN A 42 -2.12 8.02 -1.13
CA ASN A 42 -1.77 8.94 -2.22
C ASN A 42 -3.01 9.50 -2.94
N GLN A 43 -4.03 8.67 -3.21
CA GLN A 43 -5.29 9.15 -3.79
C GLN A 43 -6.02 10.13 -2.87
N LEU A 44 -6.06 9.83 -1.57
CA LEU A 44 -6.70 10.70 -0.57
C LEU A 44 -5.96 12.04 -0.44
N LEU A 45 -4.63 12.01 -0.40
CA LEU A 45 -3.80 13.22 -0.36
C LEU A 45 -3.96 14.05 -1.63
N GLY A 46 -4.02 13.40 -2.81
CA GLY A 46 -4.31 14.08 -4.07
C GLY A 46 -5.66 14.80 -4.06
N LEU A 47 -6.71 14.15 -3.54
CA LEU A 47 -8.04 14.77 -3.40
C LEU A 47 -8.03 15.96 -2.44
N LYS A 48 -7.33 15.84 -1.30
CA LYS A 48 -7.14 16.96 -0.35
C LYS A 48 -6.39 18.13 -1.01
N GLY A 49 -5.35 17.85 -1.78
CA GLY A 49 -4.60 18.85 -2.52
C GLY A 49 -5.48 19.59 -3.53
N LEU A 50 -6.28 18.87 -4.31
CA LEU A 50 -7.23 19.46 -5.25
C LEU A 50 -8.28 20.33 -4.53
N HIS A 51 -8.80 19.87 -3.39
CA HIS A 51 -9.74 20.65 -2.58
C HIS A 51 -9.15 21.98 -2.11
N LEU A 52 -7.91 21.97 -1.60
CA LEU A 52 -7.22 23.19 -1.18
C LEU A 52 -7.01 24.15 -2.36
N GLN A 53 -6.56 23.64 -3.51
CA GLN A 53 -6.40 24.48 -4.71
C GLN A 53 -7.71 25.12 -5.16
N LEU A 54 -8.83 24.36 -5.18
CA LEU A 54 -10.15 24.90 -5.50
C LEU A 54 -10.60 25.95 -4.47
N GLN A 55 -10.27 25.74 -3.21
CA GLN A 55 -10.55 26.70 -2.14
C GLN A 55 -9.77 28.00 -2.34
N ASP A 56 -8.48 27.93 -2.66
CA ASP A 56 -7.64 29.10 -2.92
C ASP A 56 -8.14 29.88 -4.15
N MET A 57 -8.56 29.19 -5.21
CA MET A 57 -9.18 29.81 -6.39
C MET A 57 -10.48 30.55 -6.03
N ARG A 58 -11.34 29.94 -5.20
CA ARG A 58 -12.56 30.58 -4.69
C ARG A 58 -12.23 31.81 -3.86
N ASP A 59 -11.28 31.69 -2.92
CA ASP A 59 -10.93 32.75 -1.98
C ASP A 59 -10.32 33.96 -2.71
N TYR A 60 -9.51 33.73 -3.76
CA TYR A 60 -9.06 34.79 -4.66
C TYR A 60 -10.22 35.51 -5.35
N LEU A 61 -11.16 34.77 -5.96
CA LEU A 61 -12.31 35.38 -6.63
C LEU A 61 -13.19 36.18 -5.66
N LEU A 62 -13.39 35.68 -4.44
CA LEU A 62 -14.12 36.41 -3.39
C LEU A 62 -13.43 37.72 -3.02
N GLN A 63 -12.10 37.70 -2.82
CA GLN A 63 -11.33 38.92 -2.50
C GLN A 63 -11.39 39.97 -3.63
N VAL A 64 -11.44 39.52 -4.89
CA VAL A 64 -11.59 40.39 -6.05
C VAL A 64 -13.00 41.00 -6.11
N VAL A 65 -14.05 40.22 -5.84
CA VAL A 65 -15.45 40.69 -5.80
C VAL A 65 -15.68 41.68 -4.65
N GLU A 66 -15.07 41.44 -3.49
CA GLU A 66 -15.11 42.32 -2.33
C GLU A 66 -14.27 43.60 -2.50
N GLY A 67 -13.52 43.72 -3.60
CA GLY A 67 -12.66 44.87 -3.90
C GLY A 67 -11.39 44.95 -3.04
N LYS A 68 -11.05 43.88 -2.30
CA LYS A 68 -9.82 43.80 -1.50
C LYS A 68 -8.56 43.64 -2.36
N LEU A 69 -8.68 42.97 -3.50
CA LEU A 69 -7.62 42.81 -4.49
C LEU A 69 -8.04 43.35 -5.86
N PRO A 70 -7.13 43.98 -6.63
CA PRO A 70 -7.39 44.32 -8.02
C PRO A 70 -7.46 43.07 -8.89
N ILE A 71 -8.28 43.11 -9.94
CA ILE A 71 -8.44 42.00 -10.88
C ILE A 71 -7.13 41.76 -11.64
N ASN A 72 -6.58 40.56 -11.54
CA ASN A 72 -5.54 40.08 -12.45
C ASN A 72 -6.17 39.27 -13.59
N HIS A 73 -6.23 39.85 -14.78
CA HIS A 73 -6.83 39.22 -15.96
C HIS A 73 -6.14 37.90 -16.37
N GLN A 74 -4.83 37.77 -16.14
CA GLN A 74 -4.11 36.55 -16.50
C GLN A 74 -4.59 35.33 -15.69
N ILE A 75 -4.84 35.53 -14.39
CA ILE A 75 -5.39 34.48 -13.52
C ILE A 75 -6.81 34.12 -13.96
N VAL A 76 -7.63 35.11 -14.30
CA VAL A 76 -9.01 34.89 -14.75
C VAL A 76 -9.06 34.11 -16.06
N TYR A 77 -8.17 34.39 -17.02
CA TYR A 77 -8.08 33.62 -18.26
C TYR A 77 -7.66 32.17 -18.01
N GLN A 78 -6.68 31.93 -17.15
CA GLN A 78 -6.28 30.57 -16.77
C GLN A 78 -7.42 29.81 -16.08
N LEU A 79 -8.17 30.47 -15.20
CA LEU A 79 -9.37 29.88 -14.58
C LEU A 79 -10.43 29.50 -15.62
N GLN A 80 -10.65 30.37 -16.61
CA GLN A 80 -11.57 30.08 -17.70
C GLN A 80 -11.10 28.87 -18.53
N ASP A 81 -9.82 28.79 -18.85
CA ASP A 81 -9.24 27.65 -19.56
C ASP A 81 -9.42 26.34 -18.77
N ILE A 82 -9.25 26.36 -17.44
CA ILE A 82 -9.50 25.20 -16.58
C ILE A 82 -10.93 24.70 -16.74
N PHE A 83 -11.93 25.60 -16.70
CA PHE A 83 -13.33 25.21 -16.87
C PHE A 83 -13.64 24.70 -18.28
N ASN A 84 -13.02 25.28 -19.30
CA ASN A 84 -13.19 24.85 -20.68
C ASN A 84 -12.55 23.49 -20.98
N LEU A 85 -11.52 23.12 -20.22
CA LEU A 85 -10.83 21.84 -20.33
C LEU A 85 -11.45 20.74 -19.46
N LEU A 86 -12.53 21.04 -18.72
CA LEU A 86 -13.23 19.99 -17.99
C LEU A 86 -13.73 18.93 -18.97
N PRO A 87 -13.42 17.65 -18.72
CA PRO A 87 -13.84 16.58 -19.61
C PRO A 87 -15.36 16.45 -19.60
N ASP A 88 -15.97 16.26 -20.77
CA ASP A 88 -17.37 15.85 -20.84
C ASP A 88 -17.48 14.35 -20.53
N ILE A 89 -17.89 14.07 -19.29
CA ILE A 89 -18.04 12.73 -18.74
C ILE A 89 -19.34 12.06 -19.22
N GLY A 90 -20.27 12.82 -19.79
CA GLY A 90 -21.60 12.35 -20.22
C GLY A 90 -21.63 11.75 -21.63
N HIS A 91 -20.56 11.87 -22.41
CA HIS A 91 -20.51 11.30 -23.74
C HIS A 91 -20.48 9.76 -23.71
N GLY A 92 -21.36 9.13 -24.50
CA GLY A 92 -21.51 7.67 -24.56
C GLY A 92 -20.20 6.89 -24.83
N ASN A 93 -19.27 7.48 -25.59
CA ASN A 93 -17.96 6.87 -25.85
C ASN A 93 -17.12 6.74 -24.57
N PHE A 94 -17.18 7.71 -23.66
CA PHE A 94 -16.46 7.65 -22.38
C PHE A 94 -17.07 6.58 -21.47
N THR A 95 -18.39 6.51 -21.37
CA THR A 95 -19.07 5.50 -20.54
C THR A 95 -18.79 4.08 -21.04
N ASP A 96 -18.84 3.87 -22.36
CA ASP A 96 -18.58 2.55 -22.96
C ASP A 96 -17.13 2.11 -22.72
N SER A 97 -16.16 3.02 -22.93
CA SER A 97 -14.75 2.73 -22.64
C SER A 97 -14.51 2.47 -21.15
N LEU A 98 -15.21 3.18 -20.25
CA LEU A 98 -15.13 2.95 -18.82
C LEU A 98 -15.66 1.56 -18.45
N TYR A 99 -16.81 1.15 -19.00
CA TYR A 99 -17.34 -0.19 -18.77
C TYR A 99 -16.39 -1.28 -19.23
N VAL A 100 -15.79 -1.15 -20.43
CA VAL A 100 -14.79 -2.10 -20.93
C VAL A 100 -13.59 -2.17 -19.99
N LYS A 101 -13.06 -1.03 -19.55
CA LYS A 101 -11.91 -0.99 -18.62
C LYS A 101 -12.23 -1.54 -17.24
N THR A 102 -13.41 -1.27 -16.70
CA THR A 102 -13.84 -1.86 -15.42
C THR A 102 -13.99 -3.37 -15.54
N ASN A 103 -14.54 -3.87 -16.65
CA ASN A 103 -14.68 -5.30 -16.88
C ASN A 103 -13.32 -6.01 -16.97
N ASP A 104 -12.37 -5.46 -17.73
CA ASP A 104 -11.01 -5.99 -17.84
C ASP A 104 -10.31 -6.04 -16.48
N GLN A 105 -10.44 -4.97 -15.68
CA GLN A 105 -9.86 -4.91 -14.35
C GLN A 105 -10.49 -5.95 -13.41
N MET A 106 -11.81 -6.13 -13.48
CA MET A 106 -12.53 -7.10 -12.65
C MET A 106 -12.13 -8.54 -12.98
N LEU A 107 -11.86 -8.85 -14.26
CA LEU A 107 -11.33 -10.15 -14.67
C LEU A 107 -9.98 -10.45 -14.01
N VAL A 108 -9.06 -9.47 -14.00
CA VAL A 108 -7.75 -9.62 -13.33
C VAL A 108 -7.91 -9.84 -11.83
N VAL A 109 -8.81 -9.10 -11.18
CA VAL A 109 -9.11 -9.26 -9.75
C VAL A 109 -9.64 -10.67 -9.46
N TYR A 110 -10.53 -11.18 -10.29
CA TYR A 110 -11.10 -12.52 -10.13
C TYR A 110 -10.04 -13.61 -10.25
N LEU A 111 -9.19 -13.54 -11.29
CA LEU A 111 -8.09 -14.48 -11.48
C LEU A 111 -7.10 -14.45 -10.30
N ALA A 112 -6.74 -13.27 -9.82
CA ALA A 112 -5.86 -13.10 -8.67
C ALA A 112 -6.45 -13.71 -7.38
N ALA A 113 -7.77 -13.55 -7.16
CA ALA A 113 -8.46 -14.15 -6.04
C ALA A 113 -8.43 -15.68 -6.08
N LEU A 114 -8.68 -16.30 -7.24
CA LEU A 114 -8.61 -17.75 -7.42
C LEU A 114 -7.21 -18.30 -7.14
N ILE A 115 -6.17 -17.67 -7.70
CA ILE A 115 -4.78 -18.06 -7.46
C ILE A 115 -4.46 -17.97 -5.96
N ARG A 116 -4.90 -16.90 -5.29
CA ARG A 116 -4.70 -16.72 -3.84
C ARG A 116 -5.39 -17.81 -3.02
N SER A 117 -6.61 -18.23 -3.39
CA SER A 117 -7.31 -19.35 -2.75
C SER A 117 -6.57 -20.67 -2.93
N ILE A 118 -6.04 -20.96 -4.12
CA ILE A 118 -5.26 -22.19 -4.39
C ILE A 118 -3.97 -22.20 -3.57
N ILE A 119 -3.23 -21.08 -3.51
CA ILE A 119 -2.02 -20.96 -2.71
C ILE A 119 -2.33 -21.16 -1.22
N ALA A 120 -3.40 -20.53 -0.72
CA ALA A 120 -3.82 -20.70 0.66
C ALA A 120 -4.17 -22.16 0.99
N LEU A 121 -4.87 -22.85 0.08
CA LEU A 121 -5.20 -24.27 0.25
C LEU A 121 -3.94 -25.15 0.25
N HIS A 122 -3.01 -24.91 -0.68
CA HIS A 122 -1.74 -25.64 -0.74
C HIS A 122 -0.92 -25.44 0.55
N ASN A 123 -0.83 -24.20 1.03
CA ASN A 123 -0.17 -23.88 2.29
C ASN A 123 -0.83 -24.58 3.49
N LEU A 124 -2.17 -24.64 3.52
CA LEU A 124 -2.90 -25.33 4.58
C LEU A 124 -2.65 -26.84 4.57
N ILE A 125 -2.64 -27.46 3.39
CA ILE A 125 -2.33 -28.90 3.23
C ILE A 125 -0.91 -29.19 3.71
N ASN A 126 0.07 -28.39 3.28
CA ASN A 126 1.47 -28.57 3.67
C ASN A 126 1.68 -28.35 5.17
N ASN A 127 1.02 -27.35 5.75
CA ASN A 127 1.05 -27.08 7.19
C ASN A 127 0.47 -28.29 7.97
N LYS A 128 -0.68 -28.82 7.56
CA LYS A 128 -1.31 -29.98 8.20
C LYS A 128 -0.47 -31.26 8.09
N LEU A 129 0.16 -31.49 6.94
CA LEU A 129 1.09 -32.61 6.73
C LEU A 129 2.30 -32.50 7.66
N SER A 130 2.93 -31.32 7.70
CA SER A 130 4.08 -31.03 8.57
C SER A 130 3.73 -31.23 10.05
N ASN A 131 2.57 -30.72 10.49
CA ASN A 131 2.12 -30.85 11.88
C ASN A 131 1.84 -32.31 12.25
N ARG A 132 1.16 -33.06 11.38
CA ARG A 132 0.89 -34.48 11.58
C ARG A 132 2.18 -35.31 11.65
N ASP A 133 3.15 -35.00 10.81
CA ASP A 133 4.44 -35.71 10.80
C ASP A 133 5.31 -35.33 12.00
N ALA A 134 5.19 -34.11 12.52
CA ALA A 134 5.79 -33.68 13.78
C ALA A 134 5.16 -34.42 14.98
N GLU A 135 3.82 -34.43 15.09
CA GLU A 135 3.09 -35.17 16.13
C GLU A 135 3.45 -36.66 16.14
N LYS A 136 3.53 -37.30 14.95
CA LYS A 136 3.96 -38.70 14.84
C LYS A 136 5.40 -38.94 15.28
N LYS A 137 6.30 -37.96 15.10
CA LYS A 137 7.70 -38.04 15.56
C LYS A 137 7.82 -37.79 17.06
N GLU A 138 6.97 -36.97 17.64
CA GLU A 138 6.90 -36.73 19.09
C GLU A 138 6.31 -37.94 19.83
N GLY A 139 5.19 -38.51 19.37
CA GLY A 139 4.62 -39.73 19.97
C GLY A 139 5.56 -40.94 19.91
N LYS A 140 6.41 -41.04 18.89
CA LYS A 140 7.46 -42.10 18.80
C LYS A 140 8.67 -41.87 19.71
N LYS A 141 8.85 -40.68 20.28
CA LYS A 141 9.95 -40.41 21.24
C LYS A 141 9.57 -40.81 22.68
N GLU A 142 8.28 -40.87 23.01
CA GLU A 142 7.80 -41.31 24.34
C GLU A 142 7.79 -42.84 24.51
N GLU A 143 7.77 -43.62 23.42
CA GLU A 143 7.78 -45.10 23.44
C GLU A 143 9.19 -45.74 23.34
N LYS A 144 10.26 -45.08 23.80
CA LYS A 144 11.57 -45.75 23.96
C LYS A 144 11.74 -46.30 25.38
N PRO A 145 12.14 -47.57 25.55
CA PRO A 145 11.80 -48.38 26.72
C PRO A 145 12.80 -48.23 27.86
N VAL A 146 12.29 -48.28 29.08
CA VAL A 146 13.01 -48.32 30.38
C VAL A 146 13.77 -49.65 30.61
N VAL A 147 14.07 -50.44 29.57
CA VAL A 147 14.63 -51.80 29.75
C VAL A 147 16.06 -51.89 29.23
N LYS A 148 17.02 -51.29 29.95
CA LYS A 148 18.47 -51.60 29.82
C LYS A 148 19.28 -51.34 31.12
N GLU A 149 18.74 -51.66 32.30
CA GLU A 149 19.54 -51.62 33.55
C GLU A 149 19.60 -52.92 34.38
N GLU A 150 18.91 -54.00 34.02
CA GLU A 150 18.93 -55.24 34.85
C GLU A 150 19.91 -56.35 34.44
N GLU A 151 20.59 -56.29 33.29
CA GLU A 151 21.47 -57.40 32.86
C GLU A 151 22.93 -57.32 33.37
N ALA A 152 23.34 -56.24 34.04
CA ALA A 152 24.74 -56.08 34.49
C ALA A 152 25.05 -56.65 35.90
N LYS A 153 24.10 -57.27 36.61
CA LYS A 153 24.30 -57.76 38.00
C LYS A 153 24.32 -59.28 38.21
N LYS A 154 24.26 -60.11 37.15
CA LYS A 154 24.27 -61.59 37.30
C LYS A 154 25.57 -62.33 36.97
N GLU A 155 26.61 -61.67 36.45
CA GLU A 155 27.86 -62.37 36.08
C GLU A 155 28.98 -62.43 37.15
N VAL A 156 28.78 -61.94 38.37
CA VAL A 156 29.80 -62.03 39.46
C VAL A 156 29.52 -63.13 40.50
N LYS A 157 28.55 -64.02 40.28
CA LYS A 157 28.32 -65.20 41.15
C LYS A 157 28.04 -66.46 40.36
N ALA A 158 29.04 -67.00 39.64
CA ALA A 158 29.22 -68.45 39.43
C ALA A 158 30.41 -68.74 38.50
N LYS A 159 31.63 -68.69 39.02
CA LYS A 159 32.68 -69.71 38.88
C LYS A 159 33.99 -69.20 39.46
#